data_AF-A0A1V6K509-F1
#
_entry.id   AF-A0A1V6K509-F1
#
_cell.length_a   1.000
_cell.length_b   1.000
_cell.length_c   1.000
_cell.angle_alpha   90.00
_cell.angle_beta   90.00
_cell.angle_gamma   90.00
#
_symmetry.space_group_name_H-M   'P 1'
#
loop_
_entity.id
_entity.type
_entity.pdbx_description
1 polymer ?
#
loop_
_entity_poly.entity_id
_entity_poly.type
_entity_poly.pdbx_seq_one_letter_code
_entity_poly.pdbx_strand_id
1 'polypeptide(L)'
;MIKVANYPVSVSDLVQKPISNITVYPNPFNPTTTIAFNTFATQEVELSLYNLKGQKVRTLYQGILNGGEHKLIWDGKDNNGRTVSSGIYFAKIQAGKYTQIRKMMLIK
;
A
#
# COMPACT_ATOMS: atom_id res chain seq x y z
N MET A 1 -4.29 34.87 31.97
CA MET A 1 -3.71 34.98 30.62
C MET A 1 -3.07 33.65 30.25
N ILE A 2 -3.59 32.93 29.25
CA ILE A 2 -2.97 31.70 28.74
C ILE A 2 -2.02 32.11 27.61
N LYS A 3 -0.71 31.84 27.78
CA LYS A 3 0.26 32.01 26.70
C LYS A 3 0.18 30.79 25.79
N VAL A 4 -0.36 30.98 24.58
CA VAL A 4 -0.26 29.98 23.52
C VAL A 4 1.14 30.10 22.91
N ALA A 5 1.99 29.10 23.12
CA ALA A 5 3.26 29.01 22.43
C ALA A 5 3.00 28.44 21.02
N ASN A 6 3.00 29.33 20.01
CA ASN A 6 3.11 28.89 18.62
C ASN A 6 4.55 28.46 18.37
N TYR A 7 4.82 27.17 18.50
CA TYR A 7 6.05 26.59 17.99
C TYR A 7 6.00 26.62 16.46
N PRO A 8 6.96 27.25 15.77
CA PRO A 8 7.02 27.17 14.32
C PRO A 8 7.26 25.72 13.92
N VAL A 9 6.29 25.13 13.21
CA VAL A 9 6.50 23.85 12.53
C VAL A 9 7.54 24.10 11.45
N SER A 10 8.67 23.39 11.50
CA SER A 10 9.75 23.57 10.54
C SER A 10 9.27 23.18 9.14
N VAL A 11 9.61 23.95 8.12
CA VAL A 11 9.29 23.66 6.71
C VAL A 11 9.82 22.29 6.27
N SER A 12 10.83 21.75 6.98
CA SER A 12 11.35 20.39 6.81
C SER A 12 10.35 19.26 7.10
N ASP A 13 9.26 19.54 7.84
CA ASP A 13 8.23 18.56 8.16
C ASP A 13 7.22 18.37 7.03
N LEU A 14 7.29 19.20 5.97
CA LEU A 14 6.57 19.02 4.72
C LEU A 14 7.30 18.02 3.82
N VAL A 15 7.58 16.82 4.32
CA VAL A 15 8.08 15.72 3.46
C VAL A 15 6.95 15.37 2.49
N GLN A 16 7.10 15.79 1.25
CA GLN A 16 6.17 15.42 0.19
C GLN A 16 6.13 13.89 0.10
N LYS A 17 4.93 13.31 0.29
CA LYS A 17 4.75 11.86 0.21
C LYS A 17 5.23 11.39 -1.17
N PRO A 18 6.07 10.33 -1.27
CA PRO A 18 6.56 9.84 -2.56
C PRO A 18 5.48 9.15 -3.41
N ILE A 19 4.34 8.82 -2.79
CA ILE A 19 3.18 8.20 -3.45
C ILE A 19 1.86 8.79 -2.95
N SER A 20 0.80 8.65 -3.75
CA SER A 20 -0.57 8.91 -3.32
C SER A 20 -1.04 7.86 -2.31
N ASN A 21 -2.22 8.10 -1.71
CA ASN A 21 -2.87 7.05 -0.93
C ASN A 21 -3.21 5.84 -1.81
N ILE A 22 -3.04 4.64 -1.25
CA ILE A 22 -3.44 3.39 -1.91
C ILE A 22 -4.97 3.25 -1.90
N THR A 23 -5.54 2.91 -3.04
CA THR A 23 -6.93 2.48 -3.17
C THR A 23 -6.98 0.98 -3.47
N VAL A 24 -8.03 0.31 -3.00
CA VAL A 24 -8.28 -1.12 -3.24
C VAL A 24 -9.72 -1.25 -3.68
N TYR A 25 -9.95 -1.69 -4.91
CA TYR A 25 -11.28 -1.81 -5.48
C TYR A 25 -11.39 -3.00 -6.46
N PRO A 26 -12.46 -3.80 -6.37
CA PRO A 26 -13.48 -3.78 -5.32
C PRO A 26 -12.91 -4.13 -3.93
N ASN A 27 -13.59 -3.70 -2.86
CA ASN A 27 -13.29 -4.10 -1.48
C ASN A 27 -14.57 -3.99 -0.64
N PRO A 28 -15.17 -5.11 -0.17
CA PRO A 28 -14.70 -6.49 -0.30
C PRO A 28 -14.65 -7.01 -1.74
N PHE A 29 -13.91 -8.09 -1.99
CA PHE A 29 -13.69 -8.63 -3.35
C PHE A 29 -13.73 -10.16 -3.43
N ASN A 30 -14.00 -10.71 -4.61
CA ASN A 30 -14.05 -12.15 -4.90
C ASN A 30 -13.53 -12.51 -6.31
N PRO A 31 -12.46 -13.31 -6.46
CA PRO A 31 -11.27 -13.30 -5.62
C PRO A 31 -10.31 -12.16 -6.02
N THR A 32 -10.69 -11.31 -6.98
CA THR A 32 -9.79 -10.34 -7.61
C THR A 32 -10.05 -8.91 -7.14
N THR A 33 -8.98 -8.18 -6.83
CA THR A 33 -9.03 -6.73 -6.55
C THR A 33 -7.90 -5.99 -7.26
N THR A 34 -8.13 -4.71 -7.54
CA THR A 34 -7.13 -3.78 -8.06
C THR A 34 -6.61 -2.92 -6.92
N ILE A 35 -5.28 -2.85 -6.79
CA ILE A 35 -4.57 -1.97 -5.88
C ILE A 35 -3.99 -0.85 -6.74
N ALA A 36 -4.48 0.39 -6.55
CA ALA A 36 -4.05 1.54 -7.35
C ALA A 36 -3.44 2.64 -6.49
N PHE A 37 -2.39 3.25 -7.03
CA PHE A 37 -1.63 4.35 -6.42
C PHE A 37 -0.85 5.12 -7.50
N ASN A 38 -0.44 6.34 -7.18
CA ASN A 38 0.44 7.14 -8.03
C ASN A 38 1.81 7.28 -7.38
N THR A 39 2.87 7.21 -8.17
CA THR A 39 4.21 7.67 -7.80
C THR A 39 4.42 9.08 -8.35
N PHE A 40 5.00 9.99 -7.57
CA PHE A 40 5.22 11.37 -8.04
C PHE A 40 6.57 11.58 -8.75
N ALA A 41 7.48 10.60 -8.64
CA ALA A 41 8.76 10.56 -9.33
C ALA A 41 9.19 9.10 -9.53
N THR A 42 10.23 8.89 -10.33
CA THR A 42 10.85 7.57 -10.48
C THR A 42 11.49 7.14 -9.18
N GLN A 43 11.09 5.97 -8.65
CA GLN A 43 11.56 5.48 -7.37
C GLN A 43 11.41 3.96 -7.24
N GLU A 44 12.17 3.37 -6.33
CA GLU A 44 12.02 1.96 -5.95
C GLU A 44 10.78 1.76 -5.07
N VAL A 45 9.97 0.76 -5.44
CA VAL A 45 8.71 0.41 -4.78
C VAL A 45 8.62 -1.10 -4.56
N GLU A 46 8.23 -1.52 -3.37
CA GLU A 46 7.77 -2.89 -3.07
C GLU A 46 6.31 -2.85 -2.65
N LEU A 47 5.44 -3.61 -3.34
CA LEU A 47 4.06 -3.88 -2.91
C LEU A 47 3.94 -5.34 -2.48
N SER A 48 3.79 -5.57 -1.18
CA SER A 48 3.65 -6.88 -0.56
C SER A 48 2.31 -7.02 0.17
N LEU A 49 1.75 -8.23 0.13
CA LEU A 49 0.49 -8.59 0.76
C LEU A 49 0.75 -9.43 2.01
N TYR A 50 -0.01 -9.19 3.06
CA TYR A 50 0.12 -9.86 4.34
C TYR A 50 -1.24 -10.33 4.86
N ASN A 51 -1.27 -11.45 5.58
CA ASN A 51 -2.46 -11.90 6.28
C ASN A 51 -2.56 -11.26 7.69
N LEU A 52 -3.65 -11.55 8.42
CA LEU A 52 -3.88 -11.02 9.77
C LEU A 52 -2.78 -11.39 10.80
N LYS A 53 -2.06 -12.49 10.57
CA LYS A 53 -0.93 -12.92 11.42
C LYS A 53 0.38 -12.20 11.07
N GLY A 54 0.36 -11.26 10.12
CA GLY A 54 1.57 -10.57 9.65
C GLY A 54 2.46 -11.42 8.75
N GLN A 55 2.00 -12.58 8.28
CA GLN A 55 2.76 -13.42 7.36
C GLN A 55 2.66 -12.85 5.95
N LYS A 56 3.79 -12.73 5.25
CA LYS A 56 3.81 -12.30 3.84
C LYS A 56 3.16 -13.39 2.98
N VAL A 57 2.09 -13.02 2.28
CA VAL A 57 1.30 -13.89 1.40
C VAL A 57 1.86 -13.84 -0.02
N ARG A 58 2.11 -12.63 -0.52
CA ARG A 58 2.57 -12.42 -1.90
C ARG A 58 3.32 -11.11 -2.05
N THR A 59 4.35 -11.09 -2.88
CA THR A 59 4.89 -9.84 -3.42
C THR A 59 4.24 -9.61 -4.79
N LEU A 60 3.49 -8.52 -4.96
CA LEU A 60 2.86 -8.19 -6.25
C LEU A 60 3.82 -7.48 -7.18
N TYR A 61 4.70 -6.67 -6.62
CA TYR A 61 5.69 -5.90 -7.37
C TYR A 61 6.87 -5.56 -6.48
N GLN A 62 8.08 -5.61 -7.05
CA GLN A 62 9.31 -5.13 -6.44
C GLN A 62 10.23 -4.61 -7.56
N GLY A 63 10.55 -3.32 -7.54
CA GLY A 63 11.39 -2.72 -8.55
C GLY A 63 11.22 -1.21 -8.68
N ILE A 64 11.72 -0.65 -9.78
CA ILE A 64 11.64 0.79 -10.05
C ILE A 64 10.38 1.11 -10.86
N LEU A 65 9.56 2.01 -10.35
CA LEU A 65 8.42 2.58 -11.07
C LEU A 65 8.70 4.03 -11.45
N ASN A 66 8.39 4.39 -12.69
CA ASN A 66 8.37 5.80 -13.13
C ASN A 66 7.23 6.57 -12.46
N GLY A 67 7.32 7.90 -12.45
CA GLY A 67 6.21 8.76 -12.02
C GLY A 67 4.94 8.51 -12.86
N GLY A 68 3.78 8.39 -12.22
CA GLY A 68 2.50 8.13 -12.89
C GLY A 68 1.54 7.26 -12.08
N GLU A 69 0.43 6.89 -12.73
CA GLU A 69 -0.58 5.99 -12.18
C GLU A 69 -0.14 4.52 -12.34
N HIS A 70 -0.31 3.73 -11.29
CA HIS A 70 -0.01 2.30 -11.26
C HIS A 70 -1.21 1.50 -10.76
N LYS A 71 -1.48 0.38 -11.42
CA LYS A 71 -2.56 -0.55 -11.07
C LYS A 71 -2.02 -1.97 -11.03
N LEU A 72 -2.06 -2.59 -9.86
CA LEU A 72 -1.61 -3.96 -9.64
C LEU A 72 -2.80 -4.82 -9.21
N ILE A 73 -2.93 -5.99 -9.84
CA ILE A 73 -4.06 -6.90 -9.60
C ILE A 73 -3.61 -8.01 -8.64
N TRP A 74 -4.42 -8.26 -7.61
CA TRP A 74 -4.31 -9.47 -6.82
C TRP A 74 -5.51 -10.39 -7.09
N ASP A 75 -5.25 -11.67 -7.33
CA ASP A 75 -6.21 -12.71 -7.70
C ASP A 75 -6.56 -13.67 -6.55
N GLY A 76 -6.21 -13.30 -5.31
CA GLY A 76 -6.45 -14.14 -4.14
C GLY A 76 -5.51 -15.34 -4.02
N LYS A 77 -4.33 -15.31 -4.67
CA LYS A 77 -3.29 -16.36 -4.56
C LYS A 77 -2.03 -15.88 -3.85
N ASP A 78 -1.33 -16.82 -3.21
CA ASP A 78 0.00 -16.63 -2.63
C ASP A 78 1.12 -16.68 -3.69
N ASN A 79 2.38 -16.54 -3.27
CA ASN A 79 3.56 -16.63 -4.15
C ASN A 79 3.72 -17.99 -4.85
N ASN A 80 3.11 -19.07 -4.32
CA ASN A 80 3.15 -20.41 -4.91
C ASN A 80 1.95 -20.67 -5.83
N GLY A 81 1.13 -19.66 -6.11
CA GLY A 81 -0.08 -19.78 -6.93
C GLY A 81 -1.22 -20.50 -6.22
N ARG A 82 -1.14 -20.72 -4.90
CA ARG A 82 -2.19 -21.38 -4.11
C ARG A 82 -3.22 -20.34 -3.70
N THR A 83 -4.49 -20.71 -3.81
CA THR A 83 -5.60 -19.86 -3.34
C THR A 83 -5.50 -19.70 -1.82
N VAL A 84 -5.67 -18.48 -1.32
CA VAL A 84 -5.74 -18.21 0.12
C VAL A 84 -7.18 -18.13 0.62
N SER A 85 -7.38 -18.34 1.91
CA SER A 85 -8.72 -18.33 2.53
C SER A 85 -9.35 -16.93 2.53
N SER A 86 -10.68 -16.87 2.55
CA SER A 86 -11.45 -15.66 2.85
C SER A 86 -10.99 -15.02 4.16
N GLY A 87 -10.92 -13.69 4.22
CA GLY A 87 -10.45 -12.99 5.42
C GLY A 87 -9.86 -11.61 5.16
N ILE A 88 -9.26 -11.05 6.22
CA ILE A 88 -8.59 -9.75 6.19
C ILE A 88 -7.15 -9.93 5.72
N TYR A 89 -6.76 -9.07 4.78
CA TYR A 89 -5.40 -8.94 4.29
C TYR A 89 -4.96 -7.48 4.31
N PHE A 90 -3.66 -7.26 4.19
CA PHE A 90 -3.03 -5.95 4.18
C PHE A 90 -2.12 -5.81 2.96
N ALA A 91 -2.38 -4.79 2.14
CA ALA A 91 -1.45 -4.35 1.11
C ALA A 91 -0.48 -3.35 1.74
N LYS A 92 0.80 -3.69 1.82
CA LYS A 92 1.88 -2.81 2.28
C LYS A 92 2.70 -2.38 1.08
N ILE A 93 2.73 -1.07 0.82
CA ILE A 93 3.64 -0.47 -0.15
C ILE A 93 4.79 0.22 0.59
N GLN A 94 6.00 0.04 0.11
CA GLN A 94 7.19 0.72 0.60
C GLN A 94 7.85 1.47 -0.56
N ALA A 95 8.10 2.76 -0.37
CA ALA A 95 8.78 3.65 -1.31
C ALA A 95 9.91 4.39 -0.57
N GLY A 96 11.13 3.87 -0.67
CA GLY A 96 12.25 4.31 0.18
C GLY A 96 11.93 4.14 1.68
N LYS A 97 11.97 5.25 2.43
CA LYS A 97 11.61 5.29 3.86
C LYS A 97 10.10 5.42 4.12
N TYR A 98 9.31 5.72 3.09
CA TYR A 98 7.86 5.86 3.22
C TYR A 98 7.20 4.48 3.17
N THR A 99 6.27 4.23 4.10
CA THR A 99 5.45 3.01 4.10
C THR A 99 3.99 3.39 4.24
N GLN A 100 3.14 2.76 3.44
CA GLN A 100 1.69 2.83 3.59
C GLN A 100 1.09 1.43 3.61
N ILE A 101 0.08 1.23 4.46
CA ILE A 101 -0.63 -0.04 4.59
C ILE A 101 -2.12 0.22 4.34
N ARG A 102 -2.75 -0.67 3.56
CA ARG A 102 -4.19 -0.64 3.30
C ARG A 102 -4.82 -2.00 3.62
N LYS A 103 -5.80 -1.99 4.53
CA LYS A 103 -6.63 -3.15 4.87
C LYS A 103 -7.59 -3.47 3.71
N MET A 104 -7.72 -4.75 3.38
CA MET A 104 -8.62 -5.27 2.35
C MET A 104 -9.28 -6.58 2.80
N MET A 105 -10.45 -6.90 2.24
CA MET A 105 -11.25 -8.07 2.62
C MET A 105 -11.55 -8.95 1.41
N LEU A 106 -10.98 -10.16 1.42
CA LEU A 106 -11.30 -11.22 0.46
C LEU A 106 -12.52 -11.98 0.97
N ILE A 107 -13.55 -12.07 0.14
CA ILE A 107 -14.75 -12.88 0.37
C ILE A 107 -14.84 -13.87 -0.79
N LYS A 108 -14.76 -15.15 -0.48
CA LYS A 108 -14.93 -16.26 -1.40
C LYS A 108 -15.83 -17.30 -0.75
#